data_AF-A0A974P0M5-F1
#
_entry.id   AF-A0A974P0M5-F1
#
_cell.length_a   1.000
_cell.length_b   1.000
_cell.length_c   1.000
_cell.angle_alpha   90.00
_cell.angle_beta   90.00
_cell.angle_gamma   90.00
#
_symmetry.space_group_name_H-M   'P 1'
#
loop_
_entity.id
_entity.type
_entity.pdbx_description
1 polymer ?
#
loop_
_entity_poly.entity_id
_entity_poly.type
_entity_poly.pdbx_seq_one_letter_code
_entity_poly.pdbx_strand_id
1 'polypeptide(L)'
;MAEQLFRHFLARFPDHPEGANNLACALRSQSRFDEAIAVLKSALTKDPSHPMVWNTLGTVMAEQGDPLNALIFFDEALRQDESLAKARYNRGNMKMAIGEIEASLVDCEAALAQVTLESERQMMRLSRSTILINLGRIGEGWDDYEARLHPSSPTPPSSSPTARSGRPATT
;
A
#
# COMPACT_ATOMS: atom_id res chain seq x y z
N MET A 1 4.38 -6.51 22.14
CA MET A 1 3.28 -7.43 22.52
C MET A 1 2.76 -8.25 21.34
N ALA A 2 2.36 -7.62 20.23
CA ALA A 2 1.80 -8.32 19.06
C ALA A 2 2.69 -9.46 18.50
N GLU A 3 3.99 -9.22 18.36
CA GLU A 3 4.95 -10.23 17.88
C GLU A 3 4.96 -11.51 18.74
N GLN A 4 4.97 -11.39 20.07
CA GLN A 4 4.98 -12.55 20.96
C GLN A 4 3.70 -13.37 20.82
N LEU A 5 2.56 -12.72 20.65
CA LEU A 5 1.27 -13.37 20.43
C LEU A 5 1.28 -14.14 19.10
N PHE A 6 1.76 -13.53 18.01
CA PHE A 6 1.82 -14.22 16.71
C PHE A 6 2.83 -15.36 16.70
N ARG A 7 3.97 -15.24 17.41
CA ARG A 7 4.89 -16.37 17.59
C ARG A 7 4.25 -17.51 18.37
N HIS A 8 3.53 -17.20 19.45
CA HIS A 8 2.82 -18.22 20.22
C HIS A 8 1.74 -18.91 19.38
N PHE A 9 0.98 -18.14 18.60
CA PHE A 9 -0.01 -18.67 17.66
C PHE A 9 0.64 -19.63 16.64
N LEU A 10 1.73 -19.21 15.99
CA LEU A 10 2.43 -20.04 15.01
C LEU A 10 3.12 -21.26 15.63
N ALA A 11 3.48 -21.23 16.92
CA ALA A 11 3.97 -22.44 17.60
C ALA A 11 2.88 -23.52 17.68
N ARG A 12 1.59 -23.14 17.70
CA ARG A 12 0.46 -24.07 17.68
C ARG A 12 -0.03 -24.36 16.25
N PHE A 13 0.10 -23.40 15.34
CA PHE A 13 -0.36 -23.46 13.96
C PHE A 13 0.77 -23.05 12.99
N PRO A 14 1.80 -23.89 12.80
CA PRO A 14 3.05 -23.51 12.12
C PRO A 14 2.93 -23.23 10.63
N ASP A 15 1.81 -23.62 10.02
CA ASP A 15 1.58 -23.54 8.58
C ASP A 15 0.49 -22.53 8.22
N HIS A 16 0.13 -21.64 9.15
CA HIS A 16 -0.94 -20.67 8.97
C HIS A 16 -0.45 -19.39 8.25
N PRO A 17 -0.83 -19.15 6.97
CA PRO A 17 -0.25 -18.07 6.19
C PRO A 17 -0.60 -16.68 6.74
N GLU A 18 -1.83 -16.49 7.23
CA GLU A 18 -2.23 -15.22 7.87
C GLU A 18 -1.46 -14.96 9.17
N GLY A 19 -1.15 -16.01 9.95
CA GLY A 19 -0.33 -15.89 11.15
C GLY A 19 1.09 -15.45 10.82
N ALA A 20 1.67 -16.03 9.77
CA ALA A 20 2.98 -15.63 9.24
C ALA A 20 2.96 -14.18 8.73
N ASN A 21 1.92 -13.80 7.97
CA ASN A 21 1.71 -12.44 7.49
C ASN A 21 1.64 -11.43 8.64
N ASN A 22 0.89 -11.75 9.71
CA ASN A 22 0.73 -10.87 10.86
C ASN A 22 2.03 -10.75 11.68
N LEU A 23 2.75 -11.86 11.88
CA LEU A 23 4.08 -11.83 12.50
C LEU A 23 5.05 -10.97 11.68
N ALA A 24 5.08 -11.17 10.37
CA ALA A 24 5.93 -10.40 9.47
C ALA A 24 5.59 -8.90 9.48
N CYS A 25 4.30 -8.53 9.52
CA CYS A 25 3.88 -7.15 9.69
C CYS A 25 4.38 -6.54 11.01
N ALA A 26 4.32 -7.29 12.12
CA ALA A 26 4.83 -6.84 13.41
C ALA A 26 6.36 -6.69 13.43
N LEU A 27 7.08 -7.58 12.74
CA LEU A 27 8.54 -7.50 12.59
C LEU A 27 8.94 -6.32 11.68
N ARG A 28 8.24 -6.14 10.56
CA ARG A 28 8.39 -5.00 9.65
C ARG A 28 8.21 -3.66 10.37
N SER A 29 7.19 -3.52 11.21
CA SER A 29 7.00 -2.29 12.01
C SER A 29 8.14 -1.98 12.99
N GLN A 30 8.99 -2.97 13.27
CA GLN A 30 10.19 -2.84 14.09
C GLN A 30 11.47 -2.76 13.23
N SER A 31 11.33 -2.59 11.91
CA SER A 31 12.44 -2.60 10.94
C SER A 31 13.28 -3.88 10.93
N ARG A 32 12.73 -5.01 11.42
CA ARG A 32 13.39 -6.33 11.43
C ARG A 32 13.07 -7.07 10.13
N PHE A 33 13.55 -6.51 9.02
CA PHE A 33 13.17 -6.94 7.67
C PHE A 33 13.62 -8.37 7.36
N ASP A 34 14.85 -8.74 7.69
CA ASP A 34 15.37 -10.08 7.41
C ASP A 34 14.55 -11.19 8.09
N GLU A 35 14.13 -10.96 9.34
CA GLU A 35 13.26 -11.90 10.06
C GLU A 35 11.86 -11.95 9.47
N ALA A 36 11.29 -10.80 9.07
CA ALA A 36 10.00 -10.76 8.39
C ALA A 36 10.04 -11.54 7.06
N ILE A 37 11.11 -11.37 6.27
CA ILE A 37 11.34 -12.11 5.03
C ILE A 37 11.45 -13.60 5.30
N ALA A 38 12.21 -14.02 6.31
CA ALA A 38 12.37 -15.43 6.66
C ALA A 38 11.02 -16.09 7.01
N VAL A 39 10.20 -15.41 7.82
CA VAL A 39 8.85 -15.86 8.18
C VAL A 39 7.97 -16.01 6.94
N LEU A 40 7.94 -15.01 6.06
CA LEU A 40 7.11 -15.02 4.85
C LEU A 40 7.57 -16.09 3.85
N LYS A 41 8.88 -16.20 3.59
CA LYS A 41 9.43 -17.24 2.71
C LYS A 41 9.16 -18.64 3.25
N SER A 42 9.25 -18.85 4.56
CA SER A 42 8.89 -20.14 5.16
C SER A 42 7.41 -20.46 4.97
N ALA A 43 6.50 -19.48 5.08
CA ALA A 43 5.09 -19.69 4.83
C ALA A 43 4.82 -20.05 3.35
N LEU A 44 5.43 -19.30 2.42
CA LEU A 44 5.29 -19.53 0.98
C LEU A 44 5.89 -20.85 0.49
N THR A 45 6.91 -21.35 1.17
CA THR A 45 7.48 -22.69 0.87
C THR A 45 6.48 -23.80 1.17
N LYS A 46 5.61 -23.60 2.17
CA LYS A 46 4.59 -24.57 2.59
C LYS A 46 3.32 -24.44 1.78
N ASP A 47 2.88 -23.21 1.56
CA ASP A 47 1.73 -22.88 0.72
C ASP A 47 2.03 -21.63 -0.12
N PRO A 48 2.32 -21.81 -1.42
CA PRO A 48 2.58 -20.68 -2.31
C PRO A 48 1.30 -19.96 -2.75
N SER A 49 0.11 -20.49 -2.47
CA SER A 49 -1.18 -20.01 -2.99
C SER A 49 -1.82 -18.93 -2.10
N HIS A 50 -1.03 -17.97 -1.63
CA HIS A 50 -1.52 -16.91 -0.75
C HIS A 50 -1.10 -15.50 -1.22
N PRO A 51 -1.92 -14.83 -2.05
CA PRO A 51 -1.60 -13.54 -2.66
C PRO A 51 -1.18 -12.47 -1.65
N MET A 52 -1.83 -12.43 -0.48
CA MET A 52 -1.52 -11.46 0.57
C MET A 52 -0.10 -11.64 1.14
N VAL A 53 0.41 -12.87 1.23
CA VAL A 53 1.75 -13.15 1.75
C VAL A 53 2.81 -12.67 0.76
N TRP A 54 2.58 -12.89 -0.55
CA TRP A 54 3.41 -12.32 -1.62
C TRP A 54 3.42 -10.79 -1.58
N ASN A 55 2.25 -10.15 -1.45
CA ASN A 55 2.15 -8.71 -1.31
C ASN A 55 2.92 -8.19 -0.08
N THR A 56 2.80 -8.86 1.07
CA THR A 56 3.53 -8.45 2.27
C THR A 56 5.04 -8.65 2.11
N LEU A 57 5.49 -9.70 1.42
CA LEU A 57 6.91 -9.90 1.11
C LEU A 57 7.46 -8.78 0.22
N GLY A 58 6.72 -8.40 -0.83
CA GLY A 58 7.06 -7.24 -1.65
C GLY A 58 7.13 -5.95 -0.84
N THR A 59 6.17 -5.74 0.07
CA THR A 59 6.15 -4.56 0.95
C THR A 59 7.37 -4.52 1.89
N VAL A 60 7.77 -5.66 2.45
CA VAL A 60 8.96 -5.75 3.31
C VAL A 60 10.24 -5.45 2.50
N MET A 61 10.36 -5.99 1.29
CA MET A 61 11.51 -5.73 0.40
C MET A 61 11.60 -4.25 0.00
N ALA A 62 10.46 -3.63 -0.32
CA ALA A 62 10.39 -2.21 -0.63
C ALA A 62 10.91 -1.35 0.54
N GLU A 63 10.47 -1.63 1.77
CA GLU A 63 10.91 -0.89 2.96
C GLU A 63 12.37 -1.16 3.35
N GLN A 64 12.91 -2.33 2.99
CA GLN A 64 14.33 -2.63 3.13
C GLN A 64 15.20 -1.87 2.09
N GLY A 65 14.58 -1.20 1.12
CA GLY A 65 15.28 -0.41 0.10
C GLY A 65 15.54 -1.16 -1.21
N ASP A 66 14.80 -2.24 -1.48
CA ASP A 66 14.93 -3.04 -2.69
C ASP A 66 13.63 -3.00 -3.54
N PRO A 67 13.34 -1.87 -4.21
CA PRO A 67 12.11 -1.70 -4.97
C PRO A 67 12.03 -2.64 -6.19
N LEU A 68 13.17 -3.02 -6.78
CA LEU A 68 13.19 -3.91 -7.95
C LEU A 68 12.77 -5.33 -7.58
N ASN A 69 13.31 -5.89 -6.49
CA ASN A 69 12.84 -7.20 -6.02
C ASN A 69 11.42 -7.13 -5.46
N ALA A 70 10.99 -6.01 -4.89
CA ALA A 70 9.61 -5.83 -4.45
C ALA A 70 8.60 -6.02 -5.60
N LEU A 71 8.90 -5.52 -6.81
CA LEU A 71 8.04 -5.67 -7.99
C LEU A 71 7.77 -7.15 -8.31
N ILE A 72 8.78 -8.01 -8.25
CA ILE A 72 8.65 -9.45 -8.51
C ILE A 72 7.59 -10.07 -7.58
N PHE A 73 7.60 -9.70 -6.30
CA PHE A 73 6.65 -10.25 -5.33
C PHE A 73 5.25 -9.66 -5.47
N PHE A 74 5.12 -8.40 -5.89
CA PHE A 74 3.81 -7.84 -6.23
C PHE A 74 3.23 -8.46 -7.50
N ASP A 75 4.05 -8.77 -8.50
CA ASP A 75 3.65 -9.48 -9.71
C ASP A 75 3.14 -10.88 -9.38
N GLU A 76 3.81 -11.62 -8.50
CA GLU A 76 3.32 -12.92 -8.03
C GLU A 76 2.01 -12.82 -7.25
N ALA A 77 1.83 -11.78 -6.42
CA ALA A 77 0.55 -11.55 -5.74
C ALA A 77 -0.58 -11.33 -6.75
N LEU A 78 -0.35 -10.50 -7.77
CA LEU A 78 -1.32 -10.14 -8.78
C LEU A 78 -1.57 -11.26 -9.81
N ARG A 79 -0.59 -12.13 -10.04
CA ARG A 79 -0.77 -13.34 -10.86
C ARG A 79 -1.77 -14.31 -10.23
N GLN A 80 -1.87 -14.32 -8.89
CA GLN A 80 -2.81 -15.18 -8.17
C GLN A 80 -4.16 -14.51 -7.93
N ASP A 81 -4.14 -13.21 -7.62
CA ASP A 81 -5.35 -12.41 -7.44
C ASP A 81 -5.19 -11.07 -8.14
N GLU A 82 -5.64 -11.01 -9.39
CA GLU A 82 -5.70 -9.77 -10.16
C GLU A 82 -6.69 -8.78 -9.54
N SER A 83 -7.51 -9.13 -8.55
CA SER A 83 -8.40 -8.17 -7.88
C SER A 83 -7.78 -7.53 -6.62
N LEU A 84 -6.53 -7.87 -6.30
CA LEU A 84 -5.87 -7.40 -5.09
C LEU A 84 -5.42 -5.93 -5.22
N ALA A 85 -6.35 -5.00 -5.00
CA ALA A 85 -6.15 -3.56 -5.12
C ALA A 85 -4.92 -3.05 -4.33
N LYS A 86 -4.66 -3.63 -3.15
CA LYS A 86 -3.49 -3.30 -2.33
C LYS A 86 -2.16 -3.66 -3.00
N ALA A 87 -2.08 -4.82 -3.66
CA ALA A 87 -0.87 -5.22 -4.38
C ALA A 87 -0.64 -4.34 -5.62
N ARG A 88 -1.69 -3.99 -6.36
CA ARG A 88 -1.60 -3.01 -7.46
C ARG A 88 -1.10 -1.66 -6.98
N TYR A 89 -1.70 -1.13 -5.92
CA TYR A 89 -1.29 0.13 -5.33
C TYR A 89 0.19 0.13 -4.94
N ASN A 90 0.64 -0.92 -4.25
CA ASN A 90 2.04 -1.05 -3.84
C ASN A 90 2.99 -1.19 -5.04
N ARG A 91 2.61 -1.95 -6.07
CA ARG A 91 3.39 -2.07 -7.32
C ARG A 91 3.50 -0.72 -8.04
N GLY A 92 2.40 0.03 -8.11
CA GLY A 92 2.37 1.38 -8.66
C GLY A 92 3.35 2.30 -7.93
N ASN A 93 3.32 2.31 -6.59
CA ASN A 93 4.29 3.09 -5.80
C ASN A 93 5.74 2.72 -6.08
N MET A 94 6.06 1.42 -6.30
CA MET A 94 7.41 1.00 -6.66
C MET A 94 7.80 1.46 -8.07
N LYS A 95 6.89 1.34 -9.05
CA LYS A 95 7.08 1.86 -10.41
C LYS A 95 7.34 3.36 -10.42
N MET A 96 6.59 4.11 -9.60
CA MET A 96 6.83 5.54 -9.40
C MET A 96 8.25 5.81 -8.88
N ALA A 97 8.70 5.04 -7.88
CA ALA A 97 10.02 5.20 -7.27
C ALA A 97 11.18 4.90 -8.24
N ILE A 98 10.99 4.00 -9.20
CA ILE A 98 11.99 3.68 -10.23
C ILE A 98 11.85 4.50 -11.52
N GLY A 99 10.90 5.43 -11.58
CA GLY A 99 10.69 6.34 -12.71
C GLY A 99 9.78 5.81 -13.82
N GLU A 100 9.13 4.67 -13.63
CA GLU A 100 8.10 4.14 -14.54
C GLU A 100 6.73 4.80 -14.25
N ILE A 101 6.66 6.11 -14.42
CA ILE A 101 5.54 6.94 -13.94
C ILE A 101 4.23 6.59 -14.67
N GLU A 102 4.25 6.35 -15.98
CA GLU A 102 3.09 5.95 -16.76
C GLU A 102 2.56 4.58 -16.32
N ALA A 103 3.45 3.61 -16.08
CA ALA A 103 3.07 2.29 -15.61
C ALA A 103 2.53 2.33 -14.16
N SER A 104 3.05 3.25 -13.34
CA SER A 104 2.49 3.55 -12.02
C SER A 104 1.05 4.08 -12.11
N LEU A 105 0.76 4.96 -13.07
CA LEU A 105 -0.59 5.48 -13.27
C LEU A 105 -1.58 4.36 -13.58
N VAL A 106 -1.22 3.45 -14.50
CA VAL A 106 -2.05 2.29 -14.87
C VAL A 106 -2.39 1.44 -13.64
N ASP A 107 -1.40 1.15 -12.79
CA ASP A 107 -1.62 0.36 -11.57
C ASP A 107 -2.51 1.10 -10.56
N CYS A 108 -2.32 2.41 -10.39
CA CYS A 108 -3.12 3.22 -9.48
C CYS A 108 -4.59 3.31 -9.92
N GLU A 109 -4.85 3.48 -11.22
CA GLU A 109 -6.21 3.51 -11.77
C GLU A 109 -6.91 2.16 -11.65
N ALA A 110 -6.19 1.06 -11.93
CA ALA A 110 -6.73 -0.28 -11.74
C ALA A 110 -7.02 -0.60 -10.26
N ALA A 111 -6.19 -0.11 -9.33
CA ALA A 111 -6.46 -0.22 -7.89
C ALA A 111 -7.72 0.58 -7.48
N LEU A 112 -7.86 1.82 -7.97
CA LEU A 112 -9.01 2.68 -7.72
C LEU A 112 -10.33 2.10 -8.24
N ALA A 113 -10.29 1.33 -9.33
CA ALA A 113 -11.48 0.68 -9.89
C ALA A 113 -12.03 -0.43 -8.99
N GLN A 114 -11.21 -1.02 -8.11
CA GLN A 114 -11.56 -2.19 -7.31
C GLN A 114 -11.72 -1.89 -5.82
N VAL A 115 -11.24 -0.73 -5.37
CA VAL A 115 -11.37 -0.32 -3.97
C VAL A 115 -12.84 -0.09 -3.60
N THR A 116 -13.27 -0.65 -2.47
CA THR A 116 -14.64 -0.52 -1.95
C THR A 116 -14.72 0.43 -0.77
N LEU A 117 -13.66 0.50 0.04
CA LEU A 117 -13.57 1.39 1.20
C LEU A 117 -13.24 2.82 0.77
N GLU A 118 -14.03 3.79 1.26
CA GLU A 118 -13.82 5.19 0.89
C GLU A 118 -12.48 5.74 1.41
N SER A 119 -12.05 5.32 2.60
CA SER A 119 -10.73 5.71 3.14
C SER A 119 -9.58 5.29 2.24
N GLU A 120 -9.63 4.07 1.70
CA GLU A 120 -8.63 3.55 0.75
C GLU A 120 -8.76 4.25 -0.60
N ARG A 121 -9.99 4.53 -1.06
CA ARG A 121 -10.22 5.32 -2.28
C ARG A 121 -9.56 6.69 -2.21
N GLN A 122 -9.72 7.39 -1.08
CA GLN A 122 -9.10 8.70 -0.88
C GLN A 122 -7.58 8.63 -0.88
N MET A 123 -6.99 7.60 -0.25
CA MET A 123 -5.54 7.35 -0.27
C MET A 123 -5.03 7.14 -1.71
N MET A 124 -5.73 6.33 -2.49
CA MET A 124 -5.35 6.06 -3.88
C MET A 124 -5.56 7.28 -4.79
N ARG A 125 -6.60 8.09 -4.59
CA ARG A 125 -6.80 9.37 -5.30
C ARG A 125 -5.65 10.35 -5.06
N LEU A 126 -5.21 10.49 -3.80
CA LEU A 126 -4.05 11.33 -3.48
C LEU A 126 -2.77 10.84 -4.16
N SER A 127 -2.61 9.52 -4.25
CA SER A 127 -1.47 8.92 -4.96
C SER A 127 -1.55 9.18 -6.46
N ARG A 128 -2.74 9.02 -7.07
CA ARG A 128 -2.98 9.33 -8.50
C ARG A 128 -2.72 10.80 -8.81
N SER A 129 -3.15 11.72 -7.95
CA SER A 129 -2.84 13.15 -8.03
C SER A 129 -1.32 13.41 -8.17
N THR A 130 -0.53 12.78 -7.29
CA THR A 130 0.93 12.90 -7.33
C THR A 130 1.51 12.37 -8.64
N ILE A 131 1.03 11.22 -9.12
CA ILE A 131 1.46 10.63 -10.39
C ILE A 131 1.13 11.55 -11.56
N LEU A 132 -0.10 12.08 -11.61
CA LEU A 132 -0.57 12.99 -12.68
C LEU A 132 0.24 14.28 -12.74
N ILE A 133 0.57 14.88 -11.59
CA ILE A 133 1.42 16.07 -11.52
C ILE A 133 2.82 15.77 -12.08
N ASN A 134 3.41 14.62 -11.75
CA ASN A 134 4.73 14.22 -12.28
C ASN A 134 4.71 13.97 -13.79
N LEU A 135 3.58 13.56 -14.37
CA LEU A 135 3.37 13.45 -15.81
C LEU A 135 3.08 14.80 -16.50
N GLY A 136 3.04 15.91 -15.75
CA GLY A 136 2.65 17.22 -16.27
C GLY A 136 1.14 17.38 -16.51
N ARG A 137 0.32 16.40 -16.13
CA ARG A 137 -1.16 16.44 -16.16
C ARG A 137 -1.70 17.18 -14.93
N ILE A 138 -1.24 18.41 -14.74
CA ILE A 138 -1.41 19.17 -13.49
C ILE A 138 -2.90 19.39 -13.16
N GLY A 139 -3.74 19.70 -14.16
CA GLY A 139 -5.18 19.93 -13.94
C GLY A 139 -5.87 18.71 -13.34
N GLU A 140 -5.71 17.55 -13.98
CA GLU A 140 -6.30 16.30 -13.50
C GLU A 140 -5.73 15.89 -12.13
N GLY A 141 -4.44 16.11 -11.91
CA GLY A 141 -3.83 15.87 -10.61
C GLY A 141 -4.39 16.78 -9.52
N TRP A 142 -4.71 18.03 -9.84
CA TRP A 142 -5.31 18.97 -8.90
C TRP A 142 -6.75 18.58 -8.55
N ASP A 143 -7.55 18.17 -9.54
CA ASP A 143 -8.92 17.69 -9.33
C ASP A 143 -8.96 16.50 -8.35
N ASP A 144 -8.06 15.54 -8.51
CA ASP A 144 -7.92 14.41 -7.60
C ASP A 144 -7.54 14.81 -6.17
N TYR A 145 -6.68 15.82 -6.04
CA TYR A 145 -6.27 16.34 -4.75
C TYR A 145 -7.43 17.05 -4.03
N GLU A 146 -8.19 17.86 -4.77
CA GLU A 146 -9.31 18.64 -4.21
C GLU A 146 -10.51 17.77 -3.84
N ALA A 147 -10.65 16.55 -4.39
CA ALA A 147 -11.71 15.61 -4.00
C ALA A 147 -11.77 15.36 -2.48
N ARG A 148 -10.65 15.50 -1.75
CA ARG A 148 -10.60 15.41 -0.29
C ARG A 148 -11.35 16.52 0.45
N LEU A 149 -11.55 17.67 -0.22
CA LEU A 149 -12.23 18.86 0.31
C LEU A 149 -13.74 18.83 0.02
N HIS A 150 -14.21 17.84 -0.76
CA HIS A 150 -15.63 17.76 -1.13
C HIS A 150 -16.50 17.56 0.13
N PRO A 151 -17.66 18.25 0.26
CA PRO A 151 -18.53 18.17 1.44
C PRO A 151 -19.02 16.76 1.79
N SER A 152 -18.97 15.84 0.81
CA SER A 152 -19.39 14.44 0.91
C SER A 152 -18.28 13.51 1.41
N SER A 153 -17.05 13.99 1.49
CA SER A 153 -15.90 13.20 1.93
C SER A 153 -15.94 13.03 3.45
N PRO A 154 -15.70 11.82 3.98
CA PRO A 154 -15.71 11.59 5.43
C PRO A 154 -14.67 12.51 6.08
N THR A 155 -15.12 13.33 7.03
CA THR A 155 -14.24 14.23 7.75
C THR A 155 -13.20 13.41 8.50
N PRO A 156 -11.89 13.74 8.38
CA PRO A 156 -10.91 13.12 9.26
C PRO A 156 -11.32 13.41 10.71
N PRO A 157 -11.14 12.47 11.65
CA PRO A 157 -11.41 12.73 13.07
C PRO A 157 -10.64 14.00 13.46
N SER A 158 -11.35 14.98 14.00
CA SER A 158 -10.83 16.32 14.22
C SER A 158 -9.61 16.27 15.16
N SER A 159 -8.40 16.30 14.62
CA SER A 159 -7.26 16.83 15.35
C SER A 159 -7.35 18.34 15.17
N SER A 160 -8.05 19.04 16.06
CA SER A 160 -8.21 20.49 16.01
C SER A 160 -6.85 21.18 15.80
N PRO A 161 -6.72 22.06 14.80
CA PRO A 161 -5.84 23.20 14.97
C PRO A 161 -6.61 24.46 14.63
N THR A 162 -6.60 25.39 15.58
CA THR A 162 -7.07 26.77 15.47
C THR A 162 -6.91 27.36 14.06
N ALA A 163 -8.01 27.98 13.63
CA ALA A 163 -8.20 28.81 12.44
C ALA A 163 -6.93 29.34 11.73
N ARG A 164 -6.89 29.15 10.40
CA ARG A 164 -6.23 30.10 9.50
C ARG A 164 -7.23 30.56 8.45
N SER A 165 -7.88 31.68 8.75
CA SER A 165 -8.52 32.53 7.76
C SER A 165 -7.42 33.15 6.88
N GLY A 166 -7.54 32.98 5.57
CA GLY A 166 -6.54 33.49 4.64
C GLY A 166 -6.96 33.26 3.19
N ARG A 167 -8.12 33.79 2.78
CA ARG A 167 -8.37 34.09 1.37
C ARG A 167 -8.10 35.58 1.14
N PRO A 168 -7.25 35.95 0.18
CA PRO A 168 -7.17 37.34 -0.25
C PRO A 168 -8.41 37.66 -1.09
N ALA A 169 -9.07 38.78 -0.77
CA ALA A 169 -10.12 39.34 -1.60
C ALA A 169 -9.49 39.97 -2.84
N THR A 170 -9.93 39.53 -4.02
CA THR A 170 -9.64 40.22 -5.29
C THR A 170 -10.61 41.40 -5.42
N THR A 171 -10.07 42.61 -5.40
CA THR A 171 -10.67 43.83 -5.98
C THR A 171 -10.29 43.95 -7.44
#